data_AF-A0A976FI25-F1
#
_entry.id   AF-A0A976FI25-F1
#
_cell.length_a   1.000
_cell.length_b   1.000
_cell.length_c   1.000
_cell.angle_alpha   90.00
_cell.angle_beta   90.00
_cell.angle_gamma   90.00
#
_symmetry.space_group_name_H-M   'P 1'
#
loop_
_entity.id
_entity.type
_entity.pdbx_description
1 polymer ?
#
loop_
_entity_poly.entity_id
_entity_poly.type
_entity_poly.pdbx_seq_one_letter_code
_entity_poly.pdbx_strand_id
1 'polypeptide(L)'
;MLLHHGHSSVGAGGSLYVEQQVEWQFAFDIHCNSFFILFLFQYVQQFVLAPILMSDSFLMLLLGNLLYSFGWGLYTYITFLGYLALPFLHRTEQLLLPLIIILSLFVSTLVLQAVFGASINFAHISVEYYYAT
;
A
#
# COMPACT_ATOMS: atom_id res chain seq x y z
N MET A 1 -70.59 26.46 2.58
CA MET A 1 -69.53 26.81 1.61
C MET A 1 -68.19 26.63 2.33
N LEU A 2 -67.59 25.46 2.17
CA LEU A 2 -66.33 25.04 2.79
C LEU A 2 -65.15 25.56 1.95
N LEU A 3 -64.28 26.39 2.52
CA LEU A 3 -62.95 26.76 1.97
C LEU A 3 -62.08 27.17 3.16
N HIS A 4 -60.81 26.83 3.31
CA HIS A 4 -59.91 25.83 2.72
C HIS A 4 -58.73 25.88 3.71
N HIS A 5 -58.45 24.77 4.43
CA HIS A 5 -57.34 24.68 5.36
C HIS A 5 -56.04 24.80 4.56
N GLY A 6 -55.35 25.93 4.67
CA GLY A 6 -54.02 26.11 4.09
C GLY A 6 -53.00 25.27 4.85
N HIS A 7 -52.79 24.02 4.43
CA HIS A 7 -51.56 23.32 4.74
C HIS A 7 -50.44 23.93 3.91
N SER A 8 -49.68 24.81 4.54
CA SER A 8 -48.37 25.21 4.06
C SER A 8 -47.44 24.00 4.17
N SER A 9 -47.32 23.21 3.11
CA SER A 9 -46.23 22.24 2.95
C SER A 9 -44.95 23.03 2.70
N VAL A 10 -44.39 23.58 3.78
CA VAL A 10 -43.03 24.11 3.81
C VAL A 10 -42.12 22.93 3.46
N GLY A 11 -41.47 23.03 2.32
CA GLY A 11 -40.61 22.00 1.76
C GLY A 11 -39.54 21.58 2.77
N ALA A 12 -39.71 20.41 3.36
CA ALA A 12 -38.61 19.62 3.89
C ALA A 12 -37.87 18.98 2.70
N GLY A 13 -37.32 19.82 1.81
CA GLY A 13 -36.30 19.44 0.84
C GLY A 13 -34.94 19.33 1.55
N GLY A 14 -34.92 18.69 2.71
CA GLY A 14 -33.68 18.30 3.37
C GLY A 14 -33.07 17.24 2.47
N SER A 15 -32.18 17.68 1.58
CA SER A 15 -31.18 16.84 0.96
C SER A 15 -30.59 15.96 2.05
N LEU A 16 -31.06 14.72 2.13
CA LEU A 16 -30.53 13.70 3.02
C LEU A 16 -29.22 13.31 2.35
N TYR A 17 -28.18 14.11 2.61
CA TYR A 17 -26.82 13.76 2.28
C TYR A 17 -26.54 12.49 3.07
N VAL A 18 -26.81 11.33 2.46
CA VAL A 18 -26.30 10.07 2.98
C VAL A 18 -24.80 10.22 2.87
N GLU A 19 -24.14 10.41 4.00
CA GLU A 19 -22.69 10.43 4.09
C GLU A 19 -22.18 9.12 3.49
N GLN A 20 -21.63 9.19 2.27
CA GLN A 20 -21.21 8.01 1.55
C GLN A 20 -19.87 7.57 2.15
N GLN A 21 -19.94 6.61 3.07
CA GLN A 21 -18.78 6.05 3.75
C GLN A 21 -18.21 4.87 2.94
N VAL A 22 -16.93 4.59 3.13
CA VAL A 22 -16.33 3.38 2.58
C VAL A 22 -16.83 2.19 3.38
N GLU A 23 -17.52 1.27 2.70
CA GLU A 23 -17.93 0.00 3.30
C GLU A 23 -16.71 -0.78 3.75
N TRP A 24 -16.72 -1.25 5.01
CA TRP A 24 -15.61 -2.00 5.58
C TRP A 24 -15.25 -3.24 4.75
N GLN A 25 -16.27 -3.92 4.19
CA GLN A 25 -16.07 -5.11 3.34
C GLN A 25 -15.32 -4.78 2.06
N PHE A 26 -15.55 -3.59 1.48
CA PHE A 26 -14.86 -3.12 0.29
C PHE A 26 -13.39 -2.77 0.60
N ALA A 27 -13.15 -2.07 1.71
CA ALA A 27 -11.80 -1.76 2.18
C ALA A 27 -10.98 -3.04 2.43
N PHE A 28 -11.60 -4.05 3.06
CA PHE A 28 -11.01 -5.35 3.31
C PHE A 28 -10.67 -6.10 2.01
N ASP A 29 -11.58 -6.15 1.04
CA ASP A 29 -11.36 -6.82 -0.25
C ASP A 29 -10.16 -6.24 -1.01
N ILE A 30 -10.04 -4.91 -1.07
CA ILE A 30 -8.88 -4.23 -1.69
C ILE A 30 -7.58 -4.63 -0.98
N HIS A 31 -7.58 -4.67 0.35
CA HIS A 31 -6.38 -5.01 1.13
C HIS A 31 -6.00 -6.48 0.94
N CYS A 32 -6.98 -7.39 0.88
CA CYS A 32 -6.74 -8.79 0.56
C CYS A 32 -6.17 -8.98 -0.84
N ASN A 33 -6.70 -8.27 -1.84
CA ASN A 33 -6.23 -8.33 -3.22
C ASN A 33 -4.78 -7.81 -3.35
N SER A 34 -4.49 -6.64 -2.78
CA SER A 34 -3.14 -6.06 -2.78
C SER A 34 -2.15 -6.89 -1.95
N PHE A 35 -2.59 -7.47 -0.82
CA PHE A 35 -1.77 -8.37 -0.01
C PHE A 35 -1.38 -9.64 -0.77
N PHE A 36 -2.26 -10.17 -1.63
CA PHE A 36 -1.91 -11.33 -2.45
C PHE A 36 -0.74 -11.04 -3.39
N ILE A 37 -0.73 -9.86 -4.03
CA ILE A 37 0.39 -9.45 -4.89
C ILE A 37 1.67 -9.23 -4.07
N LEU A 38 1.57 -8.58 -2.90
CA LEU A 38 2.68 -8.44 -1.97
C LEU A 38 3.26 -9.80 -1.58
N PHE A 39 2.40 -10.77 -1.27
CA PHE A 39 2.79 -12.12 -0.90
C PHE A 39 3.56 -12.80 -2.03
N LEU A 40 3.08 -12.70 -3.27
CA LEU A 40 3.78 -13.27 -4.42
C LEU A 40 5.16 -12.63 -4.63
N PHE A 41 5.27 -11.31 -4.55
CA PHE A 41 6.55 -10.62 -4.71
C PHE A 41 7.54 -10.92 -3.59
N GLN A 42 7.06 -10.93 -2.34
CA GLN A 42 7.95 -11.04 -1.19
C GLN A 42 8.26 -12.47 -0.77
N TYR A 43 7.36 -13.43 -1.02
CA TYR A 43 7.59 -14.82 -0.63
C TYR A 43 7.97 -15.69 -1.83
N VAL A 44 7.20 -15.63 -2.93
CA VAL A 44 7.45 -16.51 -4.08
C VAL A 44 8.68 -16.04 -4.86
N GLN A 45 8.71 -14.78 -5.27
CA GLN A 45 9.83 -14.26 -6.04
C GLN A 45 11.11 -14.20 -5.20
N GLN A 46 11.03 -13.85 -3.91
CA GLN A 46 12.20 -13.89 -3.02
C GLN A 46 12.75 -15.30 -2.85
N PHE A 47 11.91 -16.32 -2.71
CA PHE A 47 12.36 -17.71 -2.60
C PHE A 47 13.12 -18.16 -3.86
N VAL A 48 12.64 -17.79 -5.05
CA VAL A 48 13.32 -18.10 -6.32
C VAL A 48 14.66 -17.36 -6.44
N LEU A 49 14.73 -16.13 -5.96
CA LEU A 49 15.93 -15.28 -6.03
C LEU A 49 16.90 -15.46 -4.86
N ALA A 50 16.50 -16.16 -3.78
CA ALA A 50 17.32 -16.44 -2.61
C ALA A 50 18.74 -16.98 -2.94
N PRO A 51 18.93 -17.98 -3.82
CA PRO A 51 20.27 -18.48 -4.14
C PRO A 51 21.14 -17.43 -4.87
N ILE A 52 20.52 -16.48 -5.56
CA ILE A 52 21.22 -15.41 -6.29
C ILE A 52 21.58 -14.26 -5.35
N LEU A 53 20.71 -13.96 -4.37
CA LEU A 53 20.86 -12.87 -3.41
C LEU A 53 21.82 -13.16 -2.25
N MET A 54 22.32 -14.38 -2.12
CA MET A 54 23.26 -14.81 -1.06
C MET A 54 24.69 -14.29 -1.24
N SER A 55 24.96 -13.46 -2.25
CA SER A 55 26.27 -12.86 -2.45
C SER A 55 26.36 -11.48 -1.80
N ASP A 56 27.45 -11.19 -1.07
CA ASP A 56 27.70 -9.90 -0.38
C ASP A 56 28.04 -8.72 -1.32
N SER A 57 27.68 -8.81 -2.60
CA SER A 57 27.96 -7.76 -3.57
C SER A 57 27.03 -6.58 -3.39
N PHE A 58 27.55 -5.36 -3.61
CA PHE A 58 26.76 -4.12 -3.64
C PHE A 58 25.51 -4.23 -4.54
N LEU A 59 25.67 -4.88 -5.70
CA LEU A 59 24.56 -5.14 -6.62
C LEU A 59 23.46 -6.03 -6.03
N MET A 60 23.80 -7.03 -5.22
CA MET A 60 22.80 -7.92 -4.60
C MET A 60 22.10 -7.25 -3.42
N LEU A 61 22.78 -6.33 -2.73
CA LEU A 61 22.14 -5.49 -1.73
C LEU A 61 21.15 -4.53 -2.38
N LEU A 62 21.55 -3.86 -3.46
CA LEU A 62 20.67 -2.98 -4.23
C LEU A 62 19.46 -3.74 -4.79
N LEU A 63 19.68 -4.91 -5.39
CA LEU A 63 18.59 -5.75 -5.92
C LEU A 63 17.67 -6.24 -4.81
N GLY A 64 18.20 -6.72 -3.68
CA GLY A 64 17.39 -7.21 -2.56
C GLY A 64 16.53 -6.13 -1.92
N ASN A 65 17.12 -4.96 -1.63
CA ASN A 65 16.38 -3.83 -1.07
C ASN A 65 15.38 -3.26 -2.08
N LEU A 66 15.73 -3.23 -3.38
CA LEU A 66 14.81 -2.78 -4.43
C LEU A 66 13.62 -3.73 -4.54
N LEU A 67 13.83 -5.05 -4.45
CA LEU A 67 12.77 -6.05 -4.47
C LEU A 67 11.79 -5.86 -3.30
N TYR A 68 12.33 -5.65 -2.10
CA TYR A 68 11.54 -5.36 -0.89
C TYR A 68 10.73 -4.07 -1.04
N SER A 69 11.37 -2.98 -1.45
CA SER A 69 10.71 -1.70 -1.64
C SER A 69 9.68 -1.73 -2.77
N PHE A 70 9.94 -2.51 -3.82
CA PHE A 70 9.01 -2.67 -4.93
C PHE A 70 7.78 -3.48 -4.51
N GLY A 71 7.95 -4.57 -3.75
CA GLY A 71 6.83 -5.34 -3.21
C GLY A 71 5.89 -4.48 -2.35
N TRP A 72 6.45 -3.73 -1.40
CA TRP A 72 5.69 -2.79 -0.58
C TRP A 72 5.08 -1.63 -1.40
N GLY A 73 5.80 -1.13 -2.40
CA GLY A 73 5.30 -0.09 -3.30
C GLY A 73 4.10 -0.58 -4.13
N LEU A 74 4.15 -1.81 -4.63
CA LEU A 74 3.05 -2.44 -5.36
C LEU A 74 1.82 -2.63 -4.47
N TYR A 75 2.02 -3.01 -3.21
CA TYR A 75 0.93 -3.07 -2.24
C TYR A 75 0.21 -1.72 -2.14
N THR A 76 0.96 -0.65 -1.82
CA THR A 76 0.39 0.71 -1.70
C THR A 76 -0.26 1.18 -3.00
N TYR A 77 0.34 0.90 -4.15
CA TYR A 77 -0.18 1.30 -5.46
C TYR A 77 -1.49 0.60 -5.82
N ILE A 78 -1.57 -0.72 -5.60
CA ILE A 78 -2.79 -1.49 -5.88
C ILE A 78 -3.90 -1.11 -4.90
N THR A 79 -3.57 -0.88 -3.63
CA THR A 79 -4.51 -0.35 -2.65
C THR A 79 -5.07 0.99 -3.10
N PHE A 80 -4.22 1.92 -3.54
CA PHE A 80 -4.65 3.20 -4.11
C PHE A 80 -5.56 3.03 -5.33
N LEU A 81 -5.21 2.13 -6.26
CA LEU A 81 -6.02 1.86 -7.45
C LEU A 81 -7.41 1.31 -7.11
N GLY A 82 -7.50 0.47 -6.07
CA GLY A 82 -8.78 -0.02 -5.55
C GLY A 82 -9.66 1.11 -5.00
N TYR A 83 -9.07 2.07 -4.28
CA TYR A 83 -9.80 3.22 -3.75
C TYR A 83 -10.11 4.29 -4.80
N LEU A 84 -9.36 4.37 -5.91
CA LEU A 84 -9.67 5.24 -7.04
C LEU A 84 -10.99 4.89 -7.74
N ALA A 85 -11.48 3.67 -7.58
CA ALA A 85 -12.77 3.25 -8.15
C ALA A 85 -13.97 3.94 -7.48
N LEU A 86 -13.78 4.61 -6.34
CA LEU A 86 -14.82 5.31 -5.58
C LEU A 86 -14.83 6.81 -5.95
N PRO A 87 -15.80 7.30 -6.75
CA PRO A 87 -15.81 8.68 -7.25
C PRO A 87 -16.08 9.74 -6.18
N PHE A 88 -16.48 9.35 -4.98
CA PHE A 88 -16.75 10.25 -3.85
C PHE A 88 -15.53 10.49 -2.95
N LEU A 89 -14.48 9.67 -3.08
CA LEU A 89 -13.30 9.74 -2.22
C LEU A 89 -12.38 10.88 -2.69
N HIS A 90 -12.42 12.00 -1.97
CA HIS A 90 -11.56 13.14 -2.24
C HIS A 90 -10.19 12.95 -1.58
N ARG A 91 -9.11 13.40 -2.23
CA ARG A 91 -7.71 13.25 -1.76
C ARG A 91 -7.22 11.82 -1.57
N THR A 92 -7.53 10.93 -2.51
CA THR A 92 -6.90 9.60 -2.61
C THR A 92 -5.38 9.64 -2.77
N GLU A 93 -4.82 10.79 -3.19
CA GLU A 93 -3.38 11.07 -3.19
C GLU A 93 -2.68 10.82 -1.84
N GLN A 94 -3.40 10.95 -0.72
CA GLN A 94 -2.85 10.68 0.61
C GLN A 94 -2.54 9.19 0.81
N LEU A 95 -3.22 8.30 0.08
CA LEU A 95 -2.93 6.87 0.11
C LEU A 95 -1.59 6.53 -0.57
N LEU A 96 -1.00 7.45 -1.33
CA LEU A 96 0.37 7.29 -1.86
C LEU A 96 1.45 7.74 -0.87
N LEU A 97 1.12 8.42 0.24
CA LEU A 97 2.12 8.85 1.21
C LEU A 97 3.02 7.70 1.72
N PRO A 98 2.52 6.48 1.99
CA PRO A 98 3.36 5.35 2.35
C PRO A 98 4.43 5.01 1.30
N LEU A 99 4.15 5.25 0.01
CA LEU A 99 5.12 5.05 -1.08
C LEU A 99 6.36 5.95 -0.90
N ILE A 100 6.15 7.19 -0.45
CA ILE A 100 7.25 8.14 -0.18
C ILE A 100 8.10 7.64 0.99
N ILE A 101 7.47 7.08 2.03
CA ILE A 101 8.16 6.50 3.18
C ILE A 101 8.97 5.26 2.75
N ILE A 102 8.40 4.40 1.91
CA ILE A 102 9.09 3.22 1.37
C ILE A 102 10.32 3.64 0.54
N LEU A 103 10.17 4.67 -0.31
CA LEU A 103 11.27 5.21 -1.10
C LEU A 103 12.34 5.87 -0.23
N SER A 104 11.95 6.61 0.82
CA SER A 104 12.92 7.23 1.73
C SER A 104 13.71 6.20 2.53
N LEU A 105 13.05 5.11 2.97
CA LEU A 105 13.71 3.97 3.60
C LEU A 105 14.64 3.24 2.62
N PHE A 106 14.24 3.06 1.37
CA PHE A 106 15.11 2.48 0.34
C PHE A 106 16.39 3.32 0.17
N VAL A 107 16.24 4.63 -0.04
CA VAL A 107 17.37 5.54 -0.22
C VAL A 107 18.25 5.58 1.03
N SER A 108 17.68 5.55 2.24
CA SER A 108 18.47 5.54 3.46
C SER A 108 19.34 4.28 3.58
N THR A 109 18.85 3.11 3.17
CA THR A 109 19.69 1.89 3.14
C THR A 109 20.86 2.01 2.16
N LEU A 110 20.65 2.62 0.98
CA LEU A 110 21.71 2.84 0.01
C LEU A 110 22.75 3.86 0.49
N VAL A 111 22.29 4.94 1.11
CA VAL A 111 23.17 5.97 1.69
C VAL A 111 24.00 5.38 2.83
N LEU A 112 23.38 4.57 3.70
CA LEU A 112 24.11 3.90 4.79
C LEU A 112 25.20 2.98 4.26
N GLN A 113 24.92 2.21 3.22
CA GLN A 113 25.93 1.37 2.58
C GLN A 113 27.03 2.19 1.90
N ALA A 114 26.66 3.22 1.13
CA ALA A 114 27.61 4.03 0.36
C ALA A 114 28.51 4.90 1.24
N VAL A 115 28.01 5.42 2.36
CA VAL A 115 28.74 6.36 3.23
C VAL A 115 29.45 5.65 4.38
N PHE A 116 28.81 4.65 5.00
CA PHE A 116 29.32 4.00 6.22
C PHE A 116 29.82 2.57 5.97
N GLY A 117 29.64 2.03 4.75
CA GLY A 117 29.98 0.63 4.45
C GLY A 117 29.07 -0.38 5.16
N ALA A 118 27.99 0.07 5.79
CA ALA A 118 27.05 -0.80 6.50
C ALA A 118 26.11 -1.50 5.50
N SER A 119 26.30 -2.79 5.29
CA SER A 119 25.50 -3.61 4.37
C SER A 119 24.21 -4.10 5.04
N ILE A 120 23.18 -3.24 5.11
CA ILE A 120 21.84 -3.64 5.55
C ILE A 120 21.07 -4.19 4.34
N ASN A 121 21.06 -5.51 4.18
CA ASN A 121 20.28 -6.20 3.15
C ASN A 121 19.07 -6.89 3.79
N PHE A 122 17.87 -6.32 3.62
CA PHE A 122 16.64 -6.90 4.18
C PHE A 122 16.33 -8.30 3.64
N ALA A 123 16.70 -8.55 2.38
CA ALA A 123 16.51 -9.86 1.77
C ALA A 123 17.47 -10.91 2.36
N HIS A 124 18.71 -10.52 2.68
CA HIS A 124 19.66 -11.42 3.36
C HIS A 124 19.20 -11.76 4.77
N ILE A 125 18.76 -10.76 5.54
CA ILE A 125 18.26 -10.94 6.92
C ILE A 125 17.05 -11.90 6.91
N SER A 126 16.09 -11.70 6.01
CA SER A 126 14.92 -12.58 5.94
C SER A 126 15.28 -14.00 5.51
N VAL A 127 16.16 -14.18 4.52
CA VAL A 127 16.68 -15.50 4.13
C VAL A 127 17.38 -16.19 5.30
N GLU A 128 18.25 -15.49 6.03
CA GLU A 128 18.94 -16.02 7.22
C GLU A 128 17.93 -16.49 8.28
N TYR A 129 16.87 -15.72 8.56
CA TYR A 129 15.79 -16.16 9.45
C TYR A 129 15.08 -17.44 8.98
N TYR A 130 14.88 -17.61 7.67
CA TYR A 130 14.16 -18.76 7.11
C TYR A 130 15.01 -20.04 7.01
N TYR A 131 16.33 -19.93 6.81
CA TYR A 131 17.22 -21.09 6.63
C TYR A 131 18.08 -21.43 7.86
N ALA A 132 18.11 -20.60 8.90
CA ALA A 132 18.88 -20.84 10.13
C ALA A 132 18.14 -21.68 11.21
N THR A 133 16.99 -22.28 10.88
CA THR A 133 16.27 -23.25 11.74
C THR A 133 16.43 -24.65 11.18
#